data_AF-A0A7W1IIU5-F1
#
_entry.id   AF-A0A7W1IIU5-F1
#
_cell.length_a   1.000
_cell.length_b   1.000
_cell.length_c   1.000
_cell.angle_alpha   90.00
_cell.angle_beta   90.00
_cell.angle_gamma   90.00
#
_symmetry.space_group_name_H-M   'P 1'
#
loop_
_entity.id
_entity.type
_entity.pdbx_description
1 polymer ?
#
loop_
_entity_poly.entity_id
_entity_poly.type
_entity_poly.pdbx_seq_one_letter_code
_entity_poly.pdbx_strand_id
1 'polypeptide(L)'
;MSAFERLESLRRAIVATVAARSLAWSGSVVAVTGVIQHVTETGAPWIPWALGAAALAATALRHRHGITLPDVALWVEQEQPLLRYALVTVAEHPRAGALPAVEAQLLAVTWERPARLRLARALGVPMLTLGVALALALWLPRTGVAGTTVSARATSASPRSTGTVDPLRRLRVRVTVPAYAGGTTRTLDDPTSVDALTGSRVTVTGVGAGAAVTLRVDSSASHPVTLGDEWSAALTMPSRASLLRFTALGSRDRLIVLAPVVDAVPVVTLLLPARDTILRVARGVIVLRAGLRDDIGLRDAYFELVVSSGSGENFTFRSAVIARVSLGGLREKVAQARLSLDSLALKPGDVVQLRAVGRDGNTVSGPGIGGSETRAMRVARAGEDDT
;
A
#
# COMPACT_ATOMS: atom_id res chain seq x y z
N MET A 1 -27.04 28.73 -11.12
CA MET A 1 -26.46 27.84 -10.10
C MET A 1 -24.98 28.15 -10.00
N SER A 2 -24.57 28.77 -8.89
CA SER A 2 -23.18 29.21 -8.67
C SER A 2 -22.23 28.02 -8.51
N ALA A 3 -20.93 28.23 -8.68
CA ALA A 3 -19.90 27.23 -8.43
C ALA A 3 -19.94 26.72 -6.99
N PHE A 4 -20.25 27.61 -6.04
CA PHE A 4 -20.45 27.27 -4.63
C PHE A 4 -21.67 26.34 -4.42
N GLU A 5 -22.82 26.64 -5.02
CA GLU A 5 -24.01 25.77 -4.94
C GLU A 5 -23.77 24.39 -5.54
N ARG A 6 -23.00 24.31 -6.64
CA ARG A 6 -22.58 23.06 -7.26
C ARG A 6 -21.70 22.24 -6.32
N LEU A 7 -20.75 22.89 -5.63
CA LEU A 7 -19.86 22.27 -4.68
C LEU A 7 -20.61 21.75 -3.43
N GLU A 8 -21.56 22.52 -2.90
CA GLU A 8 -22.40 22.11 -1.77
C GLU A 8 -23.36 20.96 -2.15
N SER A 9 -23.89 20.96 -3.38
CA SER A 9 -24.63 19.83 -3.94
C SER A 9 -23.78 18.56 -4.02
N LEU A 10 -22.54 18.69 -4.49
CA LEU A 10 -21.60 17.57 -4.56
C LEU A 10 -21.22 17.05 -3.16
N ARG A 11 -20.96 17.94 -2.20
CA ARG A 11 -20.69 17.56 -0.80
C ARG A 11 -21.83 16.73 -0.22
N ARG A 12 -23.08 17.17 -0.40
CA ARG A 12 -24.26 16.40 0.02
C ARG A 12 -24.33 15.04 -0.66
N ALA A 13 -24.02 14.96 -1.95
CA ALA A 13 -23.98 13.69 -2.68
C ALA A 13 -22.88 12.75 -2.16
N ILE A 14 -21.70 13.27 -1.82
CA ILE A 14 -20.60 12.48 -1.22
C ILE A 14 -21.02 11.95 0.16
N VAL A 15 -21.58 12.81 1.03
CA VAL A 15 -22.06 12.41 2.35
C VAL A 15 -23.15 11.33 2.24
N ALA A 16 -24.12 11.52 1.35
CA ALA A 16 -25.16 10.52 1.08
C ALA A 16 -24.59 9.21 0.56
N THR A 17 -23.58 9.26 -0.32
CA THR A 17 -22.90 8.08 -0.87
C THR A 17 -22.14 7.31 0.22
N VAL A 18 -21.42 8.01 1.10
CA VAL A 18 -20.71 7.40 2.24
C VAL A 18 -21.70 6.75 3.19
N ALA A 19 -22.81 7.42 3.50
CA ALA A 19 -23.87 6.87 4.35
C ALA A 19 -24.50 5.61 3.72
N ALA A 20 -24.90 5.68 2.44
CA ALA A 20 -25.48 4.55 1.72
C ALA A 20 -24.53 3.35 1.64
N ARG A 21 -23.24 3.59 1.40
CA ARG A 21 -22.21 2.54 1.40
C ARG A 21 -22.03 1.91 2.78
N SER A 22 -22.04 2.72 3.83
CA SER A 22 -21.90 2.23 5.21
C SER A 22 -23.09 1.34 5.61
N LEU A 23 -24.30 1.76 5.26
CA LEU A 23 -25.52 0.97 5.44
C LEU A 23 -25.47 -0.33 4.63
N ALA A 24 -25.03 -0.27 3.38
CA ALA A 24 -24.93 -1.46 2.54
C ALA A 24 -23.95 -2.50 3.11
N TRP A 25 -22.75 -2.09 3.54
CA TRP A 25 -21.80 -3.00 4.19
C TRP A 25 -22.34 -3.57 5.50
N SER A 26 -22.95 -2.74 6.35
CA SER A 26 -23.61 -3.20 7.57
C SER A 26 -24.69 -4.23 7.28
N GLY A 27 -25.56 -3.95 6.30
CA GLY A 27 -26.61 -4.88 5.86
C GLY A 27 -26.04 -6.20 5.34
N SER A 28 -24.96 -6.16 4.57
CA SER A 28 -24.27 -7.36 4.07
C SER A 28 -23.72 -8.22 5.21
N VAL A 29 -23.11 -7.59 6.23
CA VAL A 29 -22.60 -8.31 7.41
C VAL A 29 -23.75 -8.98 8.17
N VAL A 30 -24.86 -8.26 8.40
CA VAL A 30 -26.05 -8.82 9.06
C VAL A 30 -26.62 -10.00 8.26
N ALA A 31 -26.77 -9.86 6.95
CA ALA A 31 -27.33 -10.90 6.08
C ALA A 31 -26.44 -12.15 6.06
N VAL A 32 -25.13 -12.00 5.84
CA VAL A 32 -24.19 -13.13 5.78
C VAL A 32 -24.10 -13.86 7.12
N THR A 33 -23.98 -13.12 8.22
CA THR A 33 -23.90 -13.73 9.56
C THR A 33 -25.22 -14.39 9.96
N GLY A 34 -26.36 -13.83 9.57
CA GLY A 34 -27.67 -14.46 9.73
C GLY A 34 -27.79 -15.77 8.96
N VAL A 35 -27.28 -15.83 7.72
CA VAL A 35 -27.21 -17.09 6.94
C VAL A 35 -26.33 -18.12 7.63
N ILE A 36 -25.14 -17.73 8.10
CA ILE A 36 -24.23 -18.65 8.81
C ILE A 36 -24.92 -19.21 10.05
N GLN A 37 -25.51 -18.38 10.90
CA GLN A 37 -26.23 -18.82 12.09
C GLN A 37 -27.39 -19.76 11.77
N HIS A 38 -28.13 -19.47 10.70
CA HIS A 38 -29.22 -20.33 10.26
C HIS A 38 -28.73 -21.71 9.83
N VAL A 39 -27.58 -21.78 9.14
CA VAL A 39 -26.98 -23.04 8.68
C VAL A 39 -26.32 -23.83 9.81
N THR A 40 -25.70 -23.16 10.78
CA THR A 40 -24.92 -23.81 11.83
C THR A 40 -25.71 -24.07 13.12
N GLU A 41 -27.00 -23.68 13.18
CA GLU A 41 -27.88 -23.78 14.36
C GLU A 41 -27.23 -23.27 15.66
N THR A 42 -26.29 -22.34 15.55
CA THR A 42 -25.42 -21.92 16.67
C THR A 42 -25.35 -20.41 16.77
N GLY A 43 -25.41 -19.94 18.01
CA GLY A 43 -25.23 -18.54 18.36
C GLY A 43 -26.52 -17.82 18.75
N ALA A 44 -26.35 -16.73 19.49
CA ALA A 44 -27.46 -15.92 19.93
C ALA A 44 -27.99 -15.05 18.77
N PRO A 45 -29.31 -14.83 18.66
CA PRO A 45 -29.93 -14.11 17.54
C PRO A 45 -29.53 -12.63 17.46
N TRP A 46 -28.86 -12.09 18.47
CA TRP A 46 -28.36 -10.71 18.51
C TRP A 46 -27.00 -10.53 17.82
N ILE A 47 -26.23 -11.59 17.55
CA ILE A 47 -24.86 -11.49 17.01
C ILE A 47 -24.81 -10.81 15.63
N PRO A 48 -25.69 -11.11 14.64
CA PRO A 48 -25.69 -10.43 13.35
C PRO A 48 -25.89 -8.93 13.48
N TRP A 49 -26.81 -8.53 14.36
CA TRP A 49 -27.12 -7.13 14.64
C TRP A 49 -25.96 -6.42 15.34
N ALA A 50 -25.28 -7.08 16.28
CA ALA A 50 -24.10 -6.53 16.94
C ALA A 50 -22.93 -6.32 15.97
N LEU A 51 -22.70 -7.28 15.06
CA LEU A 51 -21.65 -7.16 14.04
C LEU A 51 -22.00 -6.09 12.99
N GLY A 52 -23.25 -5.99 12.58
CA GLY A 52 -23.74 -4.89 11.73
C GLY A 52 -23.55 -3.53 12.39
N ALA A 53 -23.98 -3.39 13.64
CA ALA A 53 -23.81 -2.16 14.42
C ALA A 53 -22.32 -1.79 14.59
N ALA A 54 -21.44 -2.76 14.84
CA ALA A 54 -20.00 -2.55 14.93
C ALA A 54 -19.41 -2.08 13.58
N ALA A 55 -19.83 -2.68 12.46
CA ALA A 55 -19.40 -2.26 11.13
C ALA A 55 -19.85 -0.83 10.82
N LEU A 56 -21.11 -0.49 11.13
CA LEU A 56 -21.65 0.85 10.97
C LEU A 56 -20.89 1.86 11.85
N ALA A 57 -20.65 1.53 13.13
CA ALA A 57 -19.90 2.37 14.05
C ALA A 57 -18.46 2.58 13.58
N ALA A 58 -17.78 1.52 13.08
CA ALA A 58 -16.44 1.63 12.53
C ALA A 58 -16.37 2.57 11.32
N THR A 59 -17.38 2.51 10.42
CA THR A 59 -17.48 3.45 9.30
C THR A 59 -17.77 4.88 9.75
N ALA A 60 -18.69 5.07 10.69
CA ALA A 60 -19.00 6.40 11.25
C ALA A 60 -17.79 7.02 11.97
N LEU A 61 -17.03 6.22 12.72
CA LEU A 61 -15.80 6.64 13.40
C LEU A 61 -14.70 7.03 12.42
N ARG A 62 -14.55 6.31 11.30
CA ARG A 62 -13.61 6.69 10.23
C ARG A 62 -13.96 8.03 9.59
N HIS A 63 -15.25 8.35 9.50
CA HIS A 63 -15.74 9.59 8.91
C HIS A 63 -16.09 10.68 9.94
N ARG A 64 -15.69 10.50 11.21
CA ARG A 64 -16.01 11.43 12.31
C ARG A 64 -15.47 12.85 12.12
N HIS A 65 -14.41 13.01 11.33
CA HIS A 65 -13.79 14.33 11.10
C HIS A 65 -14.59 15.21 10.11
N GLY A 66 -15.75 14.74 9.65
CA GLY A 66 -16.61 15.49 8.72
C GLY A 66 -15.99 15.59 7.33
N ILE A 67 -16.84 15.77 6.32
CA ILE A 67 -16.42 16.10 4.97
C ILE A 67 -16.63 17.60 4.81
N THR A 68 -15.53 18.35 4.77
CA THR A 68 -15.58 19.81 4.65
C THR A 68 -15.66 20.23 3.18
N LEU A 69 -16.16 21.45 2.93
CA LEU A 69 -16.20 22.03 1.58
C LEU A 69 -14.79 22.12 0.94
N PRO A 70 -13.74 22.56 1.66
CA PRO A 70 -12.37 22.54 1.15
C PRO A 70 -11.88 21.15 0.73
N ASP A 71 -12.21 20.10 1.49
CA ASP A 71 -11.81 18.72 1.14
C ASP A 71 -12.43 18.28 -0.20
N VAL A 72 -13.71 18.63 -0.42
CA VAL A 72 -14.42 18.31 -1.65
C VAL A 72 -13.86 19.12 -2.82
N ALA A 73 -13.56 20.40 -2.61
CA ALA A 73 -12.93 21.25 -3.62
C ALA A 73 -11.57 20.69 -4.05
N LEU A 74 -10.72 20.34 -3.07
CA LEU A 74 -9.41 19.75 -3.32
C LEU A 74 -9.52 18.43 -4.09
N TRP A 75 -10.48 17.57 -3.72
CA TRP A 75 -10.73 16.31 -4.42
C TRP A 75 -11.14 16.52 -5.89
N VAL A 76 -12.02 17.50 -6.16
CA VAL A 76 -12.42 17.82 -7.55
C VAL A 76 -11.22 18.35 -8.35
N GLU A 77 -10.37 19.17 -7.73
CA GLU A 77 -9.22 19.76 -8.40
C GLU A 77 -8.07 18.79 -8.67
N GLN A 78 -7.86 17.80 -7.79
CA GLN A 78 -6.91 16.70 -8.06
C GLN A 78 -7.26 15.97 -9.38
N GLU A 79 -8.55 15.91 -9.71
CA GLU A 79 -9.06 15.27 -10.94
C GLU A 79 -9.15 16.22 -12.12
N GLN A 80 -9.11 17.53 -11.87
CA GLN A 80 -9.19 18.58 -12.89
C GLN A 80 -8.11 19.64 -12.62
N PRO A 81 -6.83 19.35 -12.93
CA PRO A 81 -5.72 20.27 -12.66
C PRO A 81 -5.87 21.65 -13.34
N LEU A 82 -6.74 21.74 -14.36
CA LEU A 82 -7.07 22.98 -15.06
C LEU A 82 -7.74 24.03 -14.17
N LEU A 83 -8.30 23.62 -13.02
CA LEU A 83 -8.99 24.52 -12.09
C LEU A 83 -8.04 25.32 -11.19
N ARG A 84 -6.74 24.98 -11.14
CA ARG A 84 -5.66 25.79 -10.50
C ARG A 84 -6.03 26.43 -9.14
N TYR A 85 -6.57 25.67 -8.19
CA TYR A 85 -6.95 26.14 -6.84
C TYR A 85 -8.10 27.16 -6.80
N ALA A 86 -8.84 27.34 -7.90
CA ALA A 86 -10.00 28.22 -7.97
C ALA A 86 -11.18 27.71 -7.13
N LEU A 87 -11.47 26.40 -7.11
CA LEU A 87 -12.54 25.84 -6.27
C LEU A 87 -12.16 25.87 -4.80
N VAL A 88 -10.89 25.60 -4.47
CA VAL A 88 -10.40 25.66 -3.09
C VAL A 88 -10.53 27.07 -2.54
N THR A 89 -10.13 28.07 -3.33
CA THR A 89 -10.25 29.50 -2.95
C THR A 89 -11.71 29.90 -2.66
N VAL A 90 -12.66 29.44 -3.50
CA VAL A 90 -14.10 29.70 -3.31
C VAL A 90 -14.65 28.96 -2.08
N ALA A 91 -14.15 27.75 -1.78
CA ALA A 91 -14.57 26.96 -0.63
C ALA A 91 -14.08 27.54 0.72
N GLU A 92 -12.89 28.17 0.73
CA GLU A 92 -12.32 28.80 1.93
C GLU A 92 -12.96 30.16 2.25
N HIS A 93 -13.41 30.91 1.23
CA HIS A 93 -13.93 32.26 1.39
C HIS A 93 -15.39 32.42 0.87
N PRO A 94 -16.36 31.66 1.39
CA PRO A 94 -17.74 31.65 0.87
C PRO A 94 -18.47 32.98 1.02
N ARG A 95 -18.05 33.85 1.96
CA ARG A 95 -18.65 35.17 2.21
C ARG A 95 -18.00 36.30 1.41
N ALA A 96 -16.82 36.08 0.84
CA ALA A 96 -16.11 37.11 0.06
C ALA A 96 -16.67 37.22 -1.38
N GLY A 97 -17.45 36.23 -1.82
CA GLY A 97 -17.87 36.08 -3.20
C GLY A 97 -16.69 35.69 -4.11
N ALA A 98 -16.90 34.77 -5.04
CA ALA A 98 -15.92 34.56 -6.09
C ALA A 98 -15.82 35.84 -6.93
N LEU A 99 -14.61 36.29 -7.27
CA LEU A 99 -14.44 37.33 -8.28
C LEU A 99 -15.22 36.89 -9.55
N PRO A 100 -16.03 37.75 -10.21
CA PRO A 100 -16.85 37.35 -11.35
C PRO A 100 -16.08 36.63 -12.47
N ALA A 101 -14.79 36.97 -12.63
CA ALA A 101 -13.89 36.30 -13.56
C ALA A 101 -13.56 34.84 -13.18
N VAL A 102 -13.41 34.54 -11.88
CA VAL A 102 -13.17 33.20 -11.35
C VAL A 102 -14.44 32.36 -11.47
N GLU A 103 -15.60 32.93 -11.14
CA GLU A 103 -16.91 32.27 -11.30
C GLU A 103 -17.16 31.89 -12.77
N ALA A 104 -16.87 32.78 -13.72
CA ALA A 104 -17.00 32.50 -15.16
C ALA A 104 -16.09 31.36 -15.64
N GLN A 105 -14.85 31.29 -15.14
CA GLN A 105 -13.93 30.18 -15.44
C GLN A 105 -14.40 28.85 -14.84
N LEU A 106 -14.92 28.87 -13.61
CA LEU A 106 -15.45 27.69 -12.94
C LEU A 106 -16.70 27.12 -13.63
N LEU A 107 -17.57 28.00 -14.17
CA LEU A 107 -18.76 27.60 -14.90
C LEU A 107 -18.45 27.05 -16.31
N ALA A 108 -17.34 27.45 -16.90
CA ALA A 108 -16.90 26.97 -18.22
C ALA A 108 -16.41 25.51 -18.19
N VAL A 109 -15.96 25.01 -17.03
CA VAL A 109 -15.44 23.64 -16.87
C VAL A 109 -16.53 22.71 -16.35
N THR A 110 -16.83 21.63 -17.08
CA THR A 110 -17.88 20.66 -16.72
C THR A 110 -17.35 19.50 -15.88
N TRP A 111 -17.13 19.72 -14.57
CA TRP A 111 -16.59 18.71 -13.66
C TRP A 111 -17.63 17.85 -12.93
N GLU A 112 -18.91 18.25 -12.92
CA GLU A 112 -19.96 17.55 -12.14
C GLU A 112 -20.27 16.13 -12.63
N ARG A 113 -20.38 15.94 -13.94
CA ARG A 113 -20.77 14.66 -14.55
C ARG A 113 -19.75 13.54 -14.27
N PRO A 114 -18.43 13.73 -14.49
CA PRO A 114 -17.44 12.71 -14.13
C PRO A 114 -17.39 12.43 -12.63
N ALA A 115 -17.56 13.45 -11.78
CA ALA A 115 -17.63 13.26 -10.33
C ALA A 115 -18.82 12.38 -9.91
N ARG A 116 -20.03 12.65 -10.44
CA ARG A 116 -21.23 11.85 -10.15
C ARG A 116 -21.14 10.42 -10.64
N LEU A 117 -20.55 10.19 -11.82
CA LEU A 117 -20.35 8.83 -12.34
C LEU A 117 -19.42 8.00 -11.46
N ARG A 118 -18.38 8.62 -10.88
CA ARG A 118 -17.50 7.94 -9.92
C ARG A 118 -18.20 7.62 -8.61
N LEU A 119 -19.02 8.55 -8.09
CA LEU A 119 -19.85 8.29 -6.90
C LEU A 119 -20.82 7.13 -7.15
N ALA A 120 -21.48 7.09 -8.31
CA ALA A 120 -22.35 5.98 -8.70
C ALA A 120 -21.58 4.65 -8.79
N ARG A 121 -20.38 4.63 -9.39
CA ARG A 121 -19.52 3.43 -9.43
C ARG A 121 -19.06 2.98 -8.04
N ALA A 122 -18.80 3.92 -7.14
CA ALA A 122 -18.42 3.61 -5.76
C ALA A 122 -19.54 2.92 -4.95
N LEU A 123 -20.80 3.08 -5.37
CA LEU A 123 -21.95 2.36 -4.82
C LEU A 123 -22.18 0.98 -5.45
N GLY A 124 -21.65 0.72 -6.64
CA GLY A 124 -21.92 -0.51 -7.39
C GLY A 124 -21.52 -1.77 -6.64
N VAL A 125 -20.27 -1.85 -6.17
CA VAL A 125 -19.75 -3.01 -5.42
C VAL A 125 -20.53 -3.27 -4.11
N PRO A 126 -20.72 -2.29 -3.19
CA PRO A 126 -21.44 -2.57 -1.94
C PRO A 126 -22.92 -2.91 -2.15
N MET A 127 -23.57 -2.34 -3.17
CA MET A 127 -24.97 -2.70 -3.48
C MET A 127 -25.07 -4.12 -4.05
N LEU A 128 -24.11 -4.52 -4.89
CA LEU A 128 -24.05 -5.88 -5.44
C LEU A 128 -23.80 -6.90 -4.32
N THR A 129 -22.87 -6.64 -3.38
CA THR A 129 -22.62 -7.55 -2.26
C THR A 129 -23.85 -7.69 -1.35
N LEU A 130 -24.54 -6.60 -1.06
CA LEU A 130 -25.80 -6.62 -0.31
C LEU A 130 -26.88 -7.43 -1.03
N GLY A 131 -27.04 -7.19 -2.34
CA GLY A 131 -28.01 -7.92 -3.17
C GLY A 131 -27.74 -9.42 -3.20
N VAL A 132 -26.49 -9.85 -3.36
CA VAL A 132 -26.09 -11.26 -3.31
C VAL A 132 -26.34 -11.86 -1.93
N ALA A 133 -25.99 -11.15 -0.85
CA ALA A 133 -26.22 -11.64 0.51
C ALA A 133 -27.70 -11.82 0.83
N LEU A 134 -28.55 -10.87 0.42
CA LEU A 134 -30.01 -10.95 0.56
C LEU A 134 -30.62 -12.06 -0.30
N ALA A 135 -30.17 -12.20 -1.54
CA ALA A 135 -30.61 -13.27 -2.43
C ALA A 135 -30.29 -14.64 -1.82
N LEU A 136 -29.07 -14.82 -1.30
CA LEU A 136 -28.66 -16.04 -0.60
C LEU A 136 -29.56 -16.28 0.62
N ALA A 137 -29.77 -15.27 1.45
CA ALA A 137 -30.61 -15.38 2.66
C ALA A 137 -32.08 -15.75 2.35
N LEU A 138 -32.61 -15.29 1.23
CA LEU A 138 -33.98 -15.61 0.78
C LEU A 138 -34.09 -16.97 0.08
N TRP A 139 -32.99 -17.46 -0.51
CA TRP A 139 -32.95 -18.75 -1.22
C TRP A 139 -32.80 -19.96 -0.30
N LEU A 140 -32.35 -19.77 0.94
CA LEU A 140 -32.29 -20.88 1.90
C LEU A 140 -33.72 -21.33 2.23
N PRO A 141 -34.08 -22.61 1.97
CA PRO A 141 -35.41 -23.11 2.31
C PRO A 141 -35.59 -22.99 3.82
N ARG A 142 -36.70 -22.37 4.26
CA ARG A 142 -37.12 -22.34 5.66
C ARG A 142 -37.56 -23.74 6.09
N THR A 143 -36.63 -24.67 6.18
CA THR A 143 -36.87 -25.98 6.76
C THR A 143 -36.98 -25.78 8.26
N GLY A 144 -38.20 -25.59 8.74
CA GLY A 144 -38.52 -25.75 10.15
C GLY A 144 -38.29 -27.22 10.50
N VAL A 145 -37.18 -27.54 11.15
CA VAL A 145 -36.90 -28.89 11.64
C VAL A 145 -36.73 -28.81 13.14
N ALA A 146 -37.70 -29.42 13.82
CA ALA A 146 -37.65 -29.74 15.23
C ALA A 146 -36.39 -30.56 15.52
N GLY A 147 -35.75 -30.23 16.63
CA GLY A 147 -34.44 -30.76 16.99
C GLY A 147 -34.35 -32.28 16.98
N THR A 148 -33.15 -32.76 16.66
CA THR A 148 -32.68 -34.05 17.16
C THR A 148 -31.17 -33.99 17.26
N THR A 149 -30.70 -33.75 18.48
CA THR A 149 -29.31 -33.97 18.87
C THR A 149 -28.99 -35.46 18.71
N VAL A 150 -28.21 -35.81 17.70
CA VAL A 150 -27.58 -37.14 17.61
C VAL A 150 -26.12 -36.99 18.00
N SER A 151 -25.80 -37.53 19.18
CA SER A 151 -24.45 -37.72 19.69
C SER A 151 -23.57 -38.49 18.71
N ALA A 152 -22.34 -38.02 18.62
CA ALA A 152 -21.23 -38.67 17.97
C ALA A 152 -21.00 -40.11 18.52
N ARG A 153 -21.02 -41.08 17.60
CA ARG A 153 -20.23 -42.30 17.71
C ARG A 153 -19.92 -42.82 16.30
N ALA A 154 -18.79 -42.40 15.76
CA ALA A 154 -18.21 -42.99 14.56
C ALA A 154 -17.07 -43.93 14.95
N THR A 155 -17.43 -45.14 15.34
CA THR A 155 -16.56 -46.32 15.22
C THR A 155 -17.19 -47.20 14.15
N SER A 156 -16.63 -47.14 12.94
CA SER A 156 -16.72 -48.21 11.94
C SER A 156 -15.53 -48.06 11.01
N ALA A 157 -14.65 -49.05 11.07
CA ALA A 157 -13.55 -49.24 10.16
C ALA A 157 -14.05 -49.17 8.72
N SER A 158 -13.47 -48.25 7.95
CA SER A 158 -13.68 -48.20 6.51
C SER A 158 -12.83 -49.30 5.86
N PRO A 159 -13.37 -50.04 4.86
CA PRO A 159 -12.60 -51.05 4.16
C PRO A 159 -11.39 -50.40 3.49
N ARG A 160 -10.24 -51.07 3.55
CA ARG A 160 -9.06 -50.73 2.76
C ARG A 160 -9.44 -50.82 1.28
N SER A 161 -9.87 -49.70 0.70
CA SER A 161 -9.61 -49.47 -0.71
C SER A 161 -8.15 -49.06 -0.82
N THR A 162 -7.42 -49.69 -1.73
CA THR A 162 -6.17 -49.15 -2.29
C THR A 162 -6.52 -47.91 -3.11
N GLY A 163 -7.08 -46.89 -2.45
CA GLY A 163 -7.42 -45.61 -3.03
C GLY A 163 -6.15 -44.81 -3.15
N THR A 164 -5.73 -44.54 -4.39
CA THR A 164 -4.65 -43.62 -4.73
C THR A 164 -4.89 -42.31 -3.97
N VAL A 165 -4.00 -41.97 -3.02
CA VAL A 165 -4.08 -40.72 -2.28
C VAL A 165 -3.97 -39.58 -3.29
N ASP A 166 -5.00 -38.74 -3.39
CA ASP A 166 -4.96 -37.53 -4.23
C ASP A 166 -3.81 -36.63 -3.74
N PRO A 167 -2.72 -36.47 -4.53
CA PRO A 167 -1.53 -35.76 -4.11
C PRO A 167 -1.73 -34.24 -4.02
N LEU A 168 -2.85 -33.72 -4.53
CA LEU A 168 -3.19 -32.29 -4.55
C LEU A 168 -4.24 -31.92 -3.49
N ARG A 169 -4.75 -32.91 -2.73
CA ARG A 169 -5.82 -32.70 -1.74
C ARG A 169 -5.42 -31.78 -0.59
N ARG A 170 -4.15 -31.82 -0.18
CA ARG A 170 -3.60 -30.98 0.90
C ARG A 170 -2.24 -30.46 0.48
N LEU A 171 -2.17 -29.18 0.15
CA LEU A 171 -0.91 -28.51 -0.12
C LEU A 171 -0.45 -27.77 1.12
N ARG A 172 0.86 -27.74 1.34
CA ARG A 172 1.49 -26.88 2.34
C ARG A 172 2.54 -26.03 1.66
N VAL A 173 2.41 -24.72 1.81
CA VAL A 173 3.32 -23.75 1.22
C VAL A 173 4.19 -23.14 2.31
N ARG A 174 5.49 -23.29 2.17
CA ARG A 174 6.50 -22.66 3.01
C ARG A 174 7.12 -21.49 2.26
N VAL A 175 7.13 -20.32 2.87
CA VAL A 175 7.69 -19.08 2.33
C VAL A 175 8.85 -18.65 3.21
N THR A 176 10.05 -18.60 2.63
CA THR A 176 11.25 -18.07 3.28
C THR A 176 11.62 -16.77 2.59
N VAL A 177 11.59 -15.66 3.33
CA VAL A 177 11.91 -14.33 2.80
C VAL A 177 13.39 -14.21 2.43
N PRO A 178 13.78 -13.25 1.57
CA PRO A 178 15.17 -12.98 1.27
C PRO A 178 15.97 -12.66 2.54
N ALA A 179 17.26 -13.02 2.54
CA ALA A 179 18.13 -12.84 3.71
C ALA A 179 18.19 -11.39 4.22
N TYR A 180 18.16 -10.40 3.31
CA TYR A 180 18.21 -8.98 3.69
C TYR A 180 17.01 -8.53 4.54
N ALA A 181 15.86 -9.20 4.41
CA ALA A 181 14.67 -8.86 5.17
C ALA A 181 14.67 -9.40 6.61
N GLY A 182 15.61 -10.29 6.94
CA GLY A 182 15.77 -10.84 8.30
C GLY A 182 14.57 -11.59 8.87
N GLY A 183 13.58 -11.94 8.04
CA GLY A 183 12.32 -12.51 8.49
C GLY A 183 12.34 -14.04 8.67
N THR A 184 11.42 -14.54 9.48
CA THR A 184 11.23 -15.97 9.73
C THR A 184 10.41 -16.63 8.62
N THR A 185 10.69 -17.90 8.36
CA THR A 185 9.90 -18.73 7.44
C THR A 185 8.45 -18.85 7.89
N ARG A 186 7.51 -18.56 6.99
CA ARG A 186 6.05 -18.73 7.21
C ARG A 186 5.55 -19.99 6.52
N THR A 187 4.64 -20.72 7.16
CA THR A 187 3.97 -21.88 6.57
C THR A 187 2.47 -21.61 6.44
N LEU A 188 1.90 -21.98 5.31
CA LEU A 188 0.49 -21.84 4.97
C LEU A 188 -0.05 -23.23 4.59
N ASP A 189 -1.17 -23.62 5.20
CA ASP A 189 -1.85 -24.88 4.87
C ASP A 189 -3.02 -24.61 3.91
N ASP A 190 -3.00 -25.32 2.80
CA ASP A 190 -3.93 -25.27 1.67
C ASP A 190 -4.29 -23.87 1.14
N PRO A 191 -3.30 -22.97 0.90
CA PRO A 191 -3.59 -21.62 0.47
C PRO A 191 -4.15 -21.56 -0.96
N THR A 192 -4.95 -20.53 -1.24
CA THR A 192 -5.40 -20.15 -2.59
C THR A 192 -4.60 -18.97 -3.15
N SER A 193 -3.95 -18.18 -2.28
CA SER A 193 -3.04 -17.10 -2.61
C SER A 193 -1.83 -17.10 -1.66
N VAL A 194 -0.68 -16.70 -2.16
CA VAL A 194 0.57 -16.58 -1.40
C VAL A 194 1.13 -15.18 -1.61
N ASP A 195 1.03 -14.36 -0.57
CA ASP A 195 1.63 -13.02 -0.54
C ASP A 195 3.05 -13.13 0.06
N ALA A 196 4.07 -12.67 -0.67
CA ALA A 196 5.44 -12.65 -0.17
C ALA A 196 6.29 -11.60 -0.90
N LEU A 197 7.41 -11.21 -0.28
CA LEU A 197 8.39 -10.34 -0.93
C LEU A 197 8.92 -10.97 -2.22
N THR A 198 9.10 -10.15 -3.24
CA THR A 198 9.77 -10.55 -4.49
C THR A 198 11.13 -11.17 -4.16
N GLY A 199 11.47 -12.30 -4.79
CA GLY A 199 12.69 -13.05 -4.50
C GLY A 199 12.61 -14.01 -3.30
N SER A 200 11.50 -14.03 -2.55
CA SER A 200 11.28 -15.05 -1.51
C SER A 200 11.33 -16.45 -2.10
N ARG A 201 11.86 -17.41 -1.36
CA ARG A 201 11.77 -18.83 -1.74
C ARG A 201 10.42 -19.39 -1.32
N VAL A 202 9.65 -19.87 -2.30
CA VAL A 202 8.37 -20.53 -2.08
C VAL A 202 8.56 -22.02 -2.32
N THR A 203 8.28 -22.83 -1.31
CA THR A 203 8.34 -24.29 -1.38
C THR A 203 6.95 -24.85 -1.14
N VAL A 204 6.37 -25.47 -2.16
CA VAL A 204 5.08 -26.15 -2.10
C VAL A 204 5.33 -27.62 -1.88
N THR A 205 4.66 -28.18 -0.88
CA THR A 205 4.73 -29.59 -0.52
C THR A 205 3.34 -30.22 -0.56
N GLY A 206 3.28 -31.48 -0.96
CA GLY A 206 2.07 -32.28 -0.91
C GLY A 206 2.43 -33.73 -0.61
N VAL A 207 1.41 -34.53 -0.31
CA VAL A 207 1.56 -35.97 0.00
C VAL A 207 1.47 -36.81 -1.28
N GLY A 208 2.04 -38.02 -1.26
CA GLY A 208 2.01 -38.97 -2.36
C GLY A 208 3.18 -38.84 -3.35
N ALA A 209 3.19 -39.72 -4.35
CA ALA A 209 4.27 -39.77 -5.35
C ALA A 209 4.25 -38.55 -6.28
N GLY A 210 5.29 -37.71 -6.20
CA GLY A 210 5.43 -36.49 -6.99
C GLY A 210 5.61 -36.69 -8.50
N ALA A 211 5.97 -37.90 -8.94
CA ALA A 211 6.16 -38.24 -10.36
C ALA A 211 4.89 -38.05 -11.21
N ALA A 212 3.70 -38.05 -10.59
CA ALA A 212 2.43 -37.82 -11.26
C ALA A 212 1.98 -36.35 -11.22
N VAL A 213 2.72 -35.46 -10.55
CA VAL A 213 2.38 -34.04 -10.40
C VAL A 213 3.16 -33.23 -11.43
N THR A 214 2.47 -32.36 -12.16
CA THR A 214 3.11 -31.35 -13.01
C THR A 214 2.80 -29.98 -12.44
N LEU A 215 3.85 -29.17 -12.25
CA LEU A 215 3.74 -27.76 -11.90
C LEU A 215 3.87 -26.93 -13.17
N ARG A 216 2.95 -25.98 -13.36
CA ARG A 216 3.08 -24.93 -14.37
C ARG A 216 3.08 -23.56 -13.69
N VAL A 217 4.08 -22.76 -14.02
CA VAL A 217 4.17 -21.34 -13.68
C VAL A 217 4.08 -20.58 -14.99
N ASP A 218 2.95 -19.90 -15.22
CA ASP A 218 2.62 -19.27 -16.50
C ASP A 218 2.75 -20.27 -17.68
N SER A 219 3.81 -20.18 -18.49
CA SER A 219 4.07 -21.07 -19.63
C SER A 219 5.16 -22.13 -19.38
N SER A 220 5.84 -22.07 -18.24
CA SER A 220 6.95 -22.97 -17.92
C SER A 220 6.45 -24.15 -17.08
N ALA A 221 6.70 -25.36 -17.55
CA ALA A 221 6.38 -26.59 -16.83
C ALA A 221 7.62 -27.12 -16.09
N SER A 222 7.44 -27.58 -14.87
CA SER A 222 8.44 -28.28 -14.08
C SER A 222 7.81 -29.46 -13.33
N HIS A 223 8.64 -30.45 -13.02
CA HIS A 223 8.23 -31.61 -12.23
C HIS A 223 8.70 -31.45 -10.79
N PRO A 224 7.82 -31.60 -9.79
CA PRO A 224 8.22 -31.63 -8.39
C PRO A 224 9.18 -32.78 -8.09
N VAL A 225 10.05 -32.59 -7.11
CA VAL A 225 10.93 -33.63 -6.61
C VAL A 225 10.17 -34.48 -5.60
N THR A 226 10.24 -35.80 -5.73
CA THR A 226 9.67 -36.72 -4.73
C THR A 226 10.68 -36.98 -3.62
N LEU A 227 10.25 -36.85 -2.37
CA LEU A 227 11.03 -37.03 -1.14
C LEU A 227 10.25 -37.98 -0.22
N GLY A 228 10.48 -39.29 -0.36
CA GLY A 228 9.71 -40.31 0.36
C GLY A 228 8.23 -40.30 -0.07
N ASP A 229 7.33 -40.16 0.90
CA ASP A 229 5.88 -40.07 0.68
C ASP A 229 5.38 -38.63 0.46
N GLU A 230 6.28 -37.66 0.33
CA GLU A 230 5.95 -36.28 0.02
C GLU A 230 6.60 -35.87 -1.31
N TRP A 231 6.02 -34.87 -1.95
CA TRP A 231 6.65 -34.18 -3.07
C TRP A 231 6.86 -32.71 -2.72
N SER A 232 7.89 -32.12 -3.31
CA SER A 232 8.28 -30.73 -3.09
C SER A 232 8.61 -30.04 -4.39
N ALA A 233 8.02 -28.86 -4.60
CA ALA A 233 8.35 -27.95 -5.68
C ALA A 233 8.83 -26.62 -5.09
N ALA A 234 10.03 -26.20 -5.47
CA ALA A 234 10.59 -24.92 -5.04
C ALA A 234 10.64 -23.94 -6.23
N LEU A 235 10.25 -22.71 -5.97
CA LEU A 235 10.36 -21.60 -6.92
C LEU A 235 10.70 -20.31 -6.17
N THR A 236 11.10 -19.30 -6.93
CA THR A 236 11.34 -17.94 -6.42
C THR A 236 10.11 -17.09 -6.69
N MET A 237 9.66 -16.32 -5.71
CA MET A 237 8.55 -15.38 -5.85
C MET A 237 8.87 -14.39 -6.98
N PRO A 238 8.07 -14.38 -8.07
CA PRO A 238 8.32 -13.52 -9.23
C PRO A 238 8.10 -12.04 -8.91
N SER A 239 8.49 -11.15 -9.82
CA SER A 239 8.25 -9.70 -9.70
C SER A 239 6.87 -9.25 -10.17
N ARG A 240 6.08 -10.15 -10.77
CA ARG A 240 4.71 -9.92 -11.24
C ARG A 240 3.80 -11.01 -10.73
N ALA A 241 2.53 -10.69 -10.52
CA ALA A 241 1.54 -11.69 -10.15
C ALA A 241 1.49 -12.81 -11.19
N SER A 242 1.52 -14.06 -10.73
CA SER A 242 1.51 -15.24 -11.60
C SER A 242 0.66 -16.35 -11.01
N LEU A 243 0.29 -17.30 -11.86
CA LEU A 243 -0.55 -18.42 -11.47
C LEU A 243 0.26 -19.72 -11.45
N LEU A 244 0.30 -20.35 -10.28
CA LEU A 244 0.76 -21.72 -10.15
C LEU A 244 -0.40 -22.67 -10.40
N ARG A 245 -0.22 -23.57 -11.36
CA ARG A 245 -1.15 -24.67 -11.63
C ARG A 245 -0.48 -25.99 -11.35
N PHE A 246 -1.07 -26.77 -10.46
CA PHE A 246 -0.72 -28.16 -10.22
C PHE A 246 -1.74 -29.06 -10.88
N THR A 247 -1.26 -30.02 -11.67
CA THR A 247 -2.08 -31.03 -12.32
C THR A 247 -1.55 -32.42 -11.93
N ALA A 248 -2.44 -33.33 -11.54
CA ALA A 248 -2.08 -34.72 -11.26
C ALA A 248 -3.13 -35.66 -11.83
N LEU A 249 -2.71 -36.83 -12.31
CA LEU A 249 -3.62 -37.81 -12.92
C LEU A 249 -4.67 -38.26 -11.90
N GLY A 250 -5.96 -38.17 -12.27
CA GLY A 250 -7.08 -38.54 -11.41
C GLY A 250 -7.40 -37.55 -10.28
N SER A 251 -6.74 -36.38 -10.25
CA SER A 251 -6.98 -35.32 -9.27
C SER A 251 -7.52 -34.06 -9.94
N ARG A 252 -8.17 -33.18 -9.17
CA ARG A 252 -8.58 -31.87 -9.69
C ARG A 252 -7.38 -30.92 -9.76
N ASP A 253 -7.32 -30.12 -10.81
CA ASP A 253 -6.32 -29.06 -10.93
C ASP A 253 -6.37 -28.13 -9.71
N ARG A 254 -5.20 -27.86 -9.13
CA ARG A 254 -5.07 -26.93 -8.00
C ARG A 254 -4.36 -25.67 -8.46
N LEU A 255 -4.99 -24.54 -8.19
CA LEU A 255 -4.51 -23.22 -8.55
C LEU A 255 -4.08 -22.45 -7.29
N ILE A 256 -2.90 -21.85 -7.34
CA ILE A 256 -2.39 -20.94 -6.30
C ILE A 256 -1.95 -19.66 -6.98
N VAL A 257 -2.45 -18.52 -6.51
CA VAL A 257 -2.00 -17.20 -6.97
C VAL A 257 -0.73 -16.81 -6.22
N LEU A 258 0.30 -16.40 -6.95
CA LEU A 258 1.47 -15.74 -6.38
C LEU A 258 1.27 -14.24 -6.48
N ALA A 259 1.19 -13.58 -5.33
CA ALA A 259 0.98 -12.14 -5.23
C ALA A 259 2.26 -11.49 -4.65
N PRO A 260 3.17 -11.03 -5.51
CA PRO A 260 4.43 -10.48 -5.04
C PRO A 260 4.25 -9.12 -4.40
N VAL A 261 4.90 -8.93 -3.26
CA VAL A 261 5.07 -7.65 -2.59
C VAL A 261 6.44 -7.10 -2.99
N VAL A 262 6.47 -5.84 -3.44
CA VAL A 262 7.70 -5.14 -3.78
C VAL A 262 8.19 -4.41 -2.54
N ASP A 263 9.51 -4.44 -2.34
CA ASP A 263 10.19 -3.70 -1.28
C ASP A 263 10.12 -2.18 -1.52
N ALA A 264 9.84 -1.42 -0.48
CA ALA A 264 9.75 0.04 -0.59
C ALA A 264 11.15 0.65 -0.48
N VAL A 265 11.42 1.72 -1.25
CA VAL A 265 12.67 2.46 -1.07
C VAL A 265 12.64 3.24 0.26
N PRO A 266 13.80 3.45 0.92
CA PRO A 266 13.87 4.25 2.13
C PRO A 266 13.29 5.66 1.95
N VAL A 267 12.57 6.14 2.96
CA VAL A 267 12.12 7.53 3.03
C VAL A 267 13.13 8.35 3.82
N VAL A 268 13.64 9.42 3.22
CA VAL A 268 14.69 10.28 3.81
C VAL A 268 14.22 11.71 3.85
N THR A 269 14.34 12.35 5.01
CA THR A 269 13.98 13.77 5.21
C THR A 269 15.17 14.52 5.77
N LEU A 270 15.58 15.59 5.08
CA LEU A 270 16.63 16.47 5.58
C LEU A 270 16.04 17.40 6.63
N LEU A 271 16.52 17.29 7.88
CA LEU A 271 16.03 18.05 9.02
C LEU A 271 16.85 19.34 9.22
N LEU A 272 18.17 19.25 9.05
CA LEU A 272 19.08 20.39 9.07
C LEU A 272 20.07 20.30 7.89
N PRO A 273 20.30 21.41 7.17
CA PRO A 273 19.66 22.73 7.32
C PRO A 273 18.17 22.71 6.97
N ALA A 274 17.35 23.45 7.73
CA ALA A 274 15.89 23.42 7.57
C ALA A 274 15.43 24.08 6.26
N ARG A 275 16.20 25.05 5.75
CA ARG A 275 15.89 25.86 4.57
C ARG A 275 17.16 26.24 3.84
N ASP A 276 16.98 26.68 2.61
CA ASP A 276 18.06 27.28 1.83
C ASP A 276 18.59 28.53 2.55
N THR A 277 19.90 28.76 2.43
CA THR A 277 20.57 29.79 3.23
C THR A 277 21.57 30.57 2.37
N ILE A 278 21.62 31.88 2.56
CA ILE A 278 22.68 32.72 2.02
C ILE A 278 23.70 32.97 3.14
N LEU A 279 24.95 32.62 2.86
CA LEU A 279 26.08 32.76 3.77
C LEU A 279 26.81 34.05 3.42
N ARG A 280 26.88 34.98 4.37
CA ARG A 280 27.71 36.18 4.24
C ARG A 280 29.19 35.82 4.05
N VAL A 281 29.65 34.85 4.84
CA VAL A 281 31.02 34.32 4.76
C VAL A 281 30.97 32.81 4.91
N ALA A 282 31.69 32.09 4.05
CA ALA A 282 31.78 30.63 4.07
C ALA A 282 32.78 30.10 5.13
N ARG A 283 32.53 30.40 6.40
CA ARG A 283 33.37 29.93 7.52
C ARG A 283 32.56 29.23 8.60
N GLY A 284 33.22 28.36 9.35
CA GLY A 284 32.63 27.66 10.49
C GLY A 284 32.01 26.31 10.12
N VAL A 285 31.16 25.81 11.01
CA VAL A 285 30.62 24.45 10.95
C VAL A 285 29.09 24.48 10.87
N ILE A 286 28.54 23.78 9.89
CA ILE A 286 27.10 23.53 9.77
C ILE A 286 26.80 22.12 10.27
N VAL A 287 25.77 22.00 11.11
CA VAL A 287 25.24 20.71 11.56
C VAL A 287 24.27 20.18 10.51
N LEU A 288 24.51 18.95 10.07
CA LEU A 288 23.64 18.23 9.16
C LEU A 288 22.86 17.18 9.94
N ARG A 289 21.55 17.09 9.72
CA ARG A 289 20.69 16.07 10.33
C ARG A 289 19.66 15.58 9.33
N ALA A 290 19.45 14.28 9.26
CA ALA A 290 18.43 13.68 8.43
C ALA A 290 17.71 12.56 9.17
N GLY A 291 16.39 12.48 9.01
CA GLY A 291 15.57 11.35 9.45
C GLY A 291 15.47 10.33 8.32
N LEU A 292 15.59 9.05 8.66
CA LEU A 292 15.50 7.94 7.72
C LEU A 292 14.51 6.91 8.26
N ARG A 293 13.67 6.38 7.37
CA ARG A 293 12.70 5.34 7.68
C ARG A 293 12.57 4.33 6.55
N ASP A 294 12.44 3.07 6.91
CA ASP A 294 12.27 1.93 6.01
C ASP A 294 11.29 0.91 6.61
N ASP A 295 10.58 0.15 5.79
CA ASP A 295 9.66 -0.88 6.25
C ASP A 295 10.37 -2.19 6.64
N ILE A 296 11.52 -2.47 6.03
CA ILE A 296 12.30 -3.68 6.27
C ILE A 296 13.53 -3.38 7.14
N GLY A 297 14.44 -2.54 6.67
CA GLY A 297 15.65 -2.14 7.37
C GLY A 297 16.64 -1.35 6.50
N LEU A 298 17.27 -0.35 7.11
CA LEU A 298 18.28 0.51 6.49
C LEU A 298 19.68 -0.13 6.59
N ARG A 299 20.44 -0.08 5.50
CA ARG A 299 21.83 -0.54 5.43
C ARG A 299 22.82 0.57 5.76
N ASP A 300 22.76 1.67 5.04
CA ASP A 300 23.67 2.81 5.24
C ASP A 300 23.00 4.14 4.91
N ALA A 301 23.59 5.22 5.43
CA ALA A 301 23.16 6.58 5.19
C ALA A 301 24.36 7.50 5.06
N TYR A 302 24.23 8.55 4.24
CA TYR A 302 25.28 9.54 4.04
C TYR A 302 24.69 10.86 3.50
N PHE A 303 25.50 11.92 3.50
CA PHE A 303 25.14 13.20 2.88
C PHE A 303 25.90 13.35 1.56
N GLU A 304 25.22 13.79 0.52
CA GLU A 304 25.81 14.16 -0.77
C GLU A 304 25.86 15.67 -0.89
N LEU A 305 27.02 16.16 -1.35
CA LEU A 305 27.30 17.56 -1.59
C LEU A 305 27.70 17.75 -3.04
N VAL A 306 27.17 18.79 -3.69
CA VAL A 306 27.66 19.28 -4.98
C VAL A 306 27.96 20.76 -4.83
N VAL A 307 29.21 21.14 -5.06
CA VAL A 307 29.65 22.53 -5.06
C VAL A 307 29.77 23.00 -6.50
N SER A 308 29.04 24.06 -6.81
CA SER A 308 29.08 24.74 -8.11
C SER A 308 29.80 26.07 -7.93
N SER A 309 30.94 26.23 -8.61
CA SER A 309 31.77 27.44 -8.55
C SER A 309 31.95 28.01 -9.95
N GLY A 310 31.78 29.32 -10.12
CA GLY A 310 31.96 30.00 -11.40
C GLY A 310 31.08 31.24 -11.60
N SER A 311 31.40 32.03 -12.62
CA SER A 311 30.62 33.19 -13.07
C SER A 311 30.73 33.34 -14.59
N GLY A 312 29.67 33.80 -15.26
CA GLY A 312 29.65 33.93 -16.72
C GLY A 312 29.48 32.56 -17.38
N GLU A 313 30.36 32.22 -18.33
CA GLU A 313 30.27 30.98 -19.13
C GLU A 313 31.06 29.80 -18.53
N ASN A 314 31.87 30.02 -17.50
CA ASN A 314 32.71 28.98 -16.89
C ASN A 314 32.15 28.50 -15.55
N PHE A 315 31.57 27.30 -15.53
CA PHE A 315 31.10 26.61 -14.33
C PHE A 315 31.92 25.34 -14.05
N THR A 316 32.28 25.15 -12.78
CA THR A 316 32.95 23.94 -12.29
C THR A 316 32.11 23.29 -11.20
N PHE A 317 32.05 21.95 -11.22
CA PHE A 317 31.27 21.16 -10.27
C PHE A 317 32.18 20.20 -9.50
N ARG A 318 32.03 20.15 -8.18
CA ARG A 318 32.74 19.20 -7.30
C ARG A 318 31.75 18.46 -6.43
N SER A 319 31.74 17.14 -6.52
CA SER A 319 30.84 16.30 -5.71
C SER A 319 31.59 15.63 -4.57
N ALA A 320 30.96 15.52 -3.41
CA ALA A 320 31.52 14.84 -2.24
C ALA A 320 30.44 14.06 -1.48
N VAL A 321 30.86 12.98 -0.84
CA VAL A 321 30.05 12.23 0.12
C VAL A 321 30.62 12.44 1.51
N ILE A 322 29.76 12.75 2.47
CA ILE A 322 30.14 13.06 3.84
C ILE A 322 29.42 12.13 4.80
N ALA A 323 30.15 11.71 5.85
CA ALA A 323 29.63 10.98 7.00
C ALA A 323 28.78 9.77 6.62
N ARG A 324 29.37 8.83 5.87
CA ARG A 324 28.74 7.54 5.63
C ARG A 324 28.70 6.73 6.92
N VAL A 325 27.51 6.29 7.31
CA VAL A 325 27.26 5.51 8.52
C VAL A 325 26.54 4.23 8.15
N SER A 326 27.01 3.09 8.68
CA SER A 326 26.30 1.81 8.62
C SER A 326 25.18 1.79 9.66
N LEU A 327 23.99 1.38 9.24
CA LEU A 327 22.77 1.39 10.04
C LEU A 327 22.34 -0.01 10.51
N GLY A 328 22.97 -1.07 9.99
CA GLY A 328 22.83 -2.42 10.53
C GLY A 328 21.41 -3.01 10.49
N GLY A 329 20.56 -2.58 9.55
CA GLY A 329 19.20 -3.07 9.40
C GLY A 329 18.16 -2.36 10.27
N LEU A 330 18.52 -1.24 10.92
CA LEU A 330 17.54 -0.44 11.68
C LEU A 330 16.46 0.12 10.74
N ARG A 331 15.20 0.05 11.15
CA ARG A 331 14.07 0.60 10.37
C ARG A 331 13.92 2.10 10.45
N GLU A 332 14.44 2.71 11.51
CA GLU A 332 14.37 4.16 11.71
C GLU A 332 15.67 4.66 12.34
N LYS A 333 16.20 5.77 11.82
CA LYS A 333 17.39 6.41 12.36
C LYS A 333 17.42 7.89 12.05
N VAL A 334 18.03 8.67 12.95
CA VAL A 334 18.50 10.02 12.65
C VAL A 334 20.00 9.99 12.38
N ALA A 335 20.41 10.28 11.16
CA ALA A 335 21.80 10.48 10.80
C ALA A 335 22.23 11.92 11.11
N GLN A 336 23.45 12.10 11.60
CA GLN A 336 23.99 13.41 11.93
C GLN A 336 25.44 13.54 11.46
N ALA A 337 25.80 14.73 10.98
CA ALA A 337 27.16 15.06 10.56
C ALA A 337 27.48 16.52 10.84
N ARG A 338 28.77 16.87 10.79
CA ARG A 338 29.25 18.24 10.84
C ARG A 338 30.01 18.53 9.56
N LEU A 339 29.62 19.60 8.86
CA LEU A 339 30.28 20.07 7.65
C LEU A 339 31.08 21.33 7.98
N SER A 340 32.40 21.28 7.82
CA SER A 340 33.25 22.47 7.89
C SER A 340 33.19 23.22 6.56
N LEU A 341 32.69 24.45 6.57
CA LEU A 341 32.68 25.32 5.39
C LEU A 341 34.08 25.75 4.98
N ASP A 342 34.98 25.92 5.95
CA ASP A 342 36.38 26.29 5.70
C ASP A 342 37.08 25.24 4.81
N SER A 343 36.72 23.96 5.00
CA SER A 343 37.28 22.84 4.22
C SER A 343 36.82 22.81 2.75
N LEU A 344 35.71 23.48 2.42
CA LEU A 344 35.17 23.51 1.06
C LEU A 344 35.83 24.58 0.17
N ALA A 345 36.56 25.53 0.78
CA ALA A 345 37.22 26.65 0.13
C ALA A 345 36.28 27.41 -0.84
N LEU A 346 35.06 27.70 -0.37
CA LEU A 346 34.02 28.35 -1.17
C LEU A 346 34.37 29.81 -1.43
N LYS A 347 34.11 30.27 -2.66
CA LYS A 347 34.28 31.66 -3.09
C LYS A 347 32.93 32.40 -3.08
N PRO A 348 32.93 33.75 -3.03
CA PRO A 348 31.71 34.53 -3.23
C PRO A 348 30.98 34.12 -4.51
N GLY A 349 29.67 33.86 -4.41
CA GLY A 349 28.84 33.38 -5.51
C GLY A 349 28.78 31.85 -5.66
N ASP A 350 29.61 31.08 -4.96
CA ASP A 350 29.53 29.62 -4.99
C ASP A 350 28.22 29.12 -4.37
N VAL A 351 27.69 28.03 -4.94
CA VAL A 351 26.48 27.36 -4.46
C VAL A 351 26.81 25.94 -4.04
N VAL A 352 26.35 25.57 -2.85
CA VAL A 352 26.47 24.24 -2.29
C VAL A 352 25.08 23.60 -2.27
N GLN A 353 24.90 22.55 -3.04
CA GLN A 353 23.72 21.71 -3.01
C GLN A 353 23.96 20.52 -2.09
N LEU A 354 23.07 20.34 -1.13
CA LEU A 354 23.17 19.31 -0.11
C LEU A 354 21.91 18.45 -0.09
N ARG A 355 22.07 17.13 -0.02
CA ARG A 355 20.97 16.21 0.29
C ARG A 355 21.44 15.06 1.17
N ALA A 356 20.51 14.44 1.88
CA ALA A 356 20.75 13.18 2.58
C ALA A 356 20.30 12.00 1.70
N VAL A 357 21.01 10.89 1.83
CA VAL A 357 20.73 9.65 1.11
C VAL A 357 20.72 8.48 2.08
N GLY A 358 19.76 7.58 1.92
CA GLY A 358 19.61 6.34 2.66
C GLY A 358 19.53 5.16 1.70
N ARG A 359 20.11 4.03 2.07
CA ARG A 359 20.08 2.79 1.30
C ARG A 359 19.57 1.65 2.15
N ASP A 360 18.75 0.80 1.57
CA ASP A 360 18.32 -0.46 2.21
C ASP A 360 19.30 -1.61 1.92
N GLY A 361 18.95 -2.79 2.43
CA GLY A 361 19.71 -4.03 2.25
C GLY A 361 19.32 -4.85 1.02
N ASN A 362 18.42 -4.39 0.15
CA ASN A 362 17.81 -5.23 -0.87
C ASN A 362 18.84 -5.76 -1.87
N THR A 363 18.97 -7.08 -1.93
CA THR A 363 19.89 -7.78 -2.84
C THR A 363 19.18 -8.49 -3.99
N VAL A 364 17.85 -8.42 -4.06
CA VAL A 364 17.04 -9.13 -5.06
C VAL A 364 16.85 -8.26 -6.30
N SER A 365 16.34 -7.04 -6.13
CA SER A 365 16.18 -6.05 -7.21
C SER A 365 17.31 -5.05 -7.27
N GLY A 366 18.27 -5.15 -6.35
CA GLY A 366 19.28 -4.14 -6.07
C GLY A 366 18.85 -3.24 -4.90
N PRO A 367 19.80 -2.53 -4.26
CA PRO A 367 19.49 -1.71 -3.09
C PRO A 367 18.55 -0.57 -3.47
N GLY A 368 17.46 -0.41 -2.74
CA GLY A 368 16.64 0.78 -2.82
C GLY A 368 17.40 1.97 -2.25
N ILE A 369 17.27 3.11 -2.94
CA ILE A 369 17.98 4.34 -2.60
C ILE A 369 16.94 5.45 -2.41
N GLY A 370 16.82 5.90 -1.18
CA GLY A 370 16.02 7.07 -0.80
C GLY A 370 16.86 8.33 -0.78
N GLY A 371 16.36 9.42 -1.35
CA GLY A 371 16.98 10.74 -1.28
C GLY A 371 16.05 11.75 -0.62
N SER A 372 16.62 12.64 0.19
CA SER A 372 15.88 13.81 0.64
C SER A 372 15.72 14.83 -0.48
N GLU A 373 14.86 15.80 -0.24
CA GLU A 373 14.94 17.09 -0.90
C GLU A 373 16.34 17.73 -0.74
N THR A 374 16.72 18.52 -1.75
CA THR A 374 18.00 19.21 -1.79
C THR A 374 17.87 20.59 -1.15
N ARG A 375 18.87 21.01 -0.38
CA ARG A 375 19.00 22.36 0.16
C ARG A 375 20.18 23.06 -0.47
N ALA A 376 19.99 24.34 -0.80
CA ALA A 376 21.02 25.19 -1.37
C ALA A 376 21.58 26.14 -0.32
N MET A 377 22.91 26.21 -0.24
CA MET A 377 23.62 27.23 0.53
C MET A 377 24.50 28.02 -0.43
N ARG A 378 24.26 29.33 -0.54
CA ARG A 378 25.00 30.19 -1.45
C ARG A 378 25.86 31.18 -0.68
N VAL A 379 27.08 31.42 -1.11
CA VAL A 379 27.90 32.50 -0.56
C VAL A 379 27.51 33.81 -1.24
N ALA A 380 27.19 34.84 -0.45
CA ALA A 380 26.84 36.16 -0.96
C ALA A 380 27.97 36.72 -1.86
N ARG A 381 27.59 37.47 -2.90
CA ARG A 381 28.56 38.21 -3.72
C ARG A 381 28.90 39.54 -3.05
N ALA A 382 30.07 40.08 -3.38
CA ALA A 382 30.44 41.42 -2.93
C ALA A 382 29.37 42.44 -3.39
N GLY A 383 28.85 43.23 -2.45
CA GLY A 383 27.80 44.23 -2.71
C GLY A 383 26.35 43.73 -2.61
N GLU A 384 26.13 42.47 -2.23
CA GLU A 384 24.78 41.91 -2.07
C GLU A 384 24.22 42.07 -0.64
N ASP A 385 25.05 42.47 0.32
CA ASP A 385 24.71 42.54 1.76
C ASP A 385 24.14 43.90 2.23
N ASP A 386 23.89 44.87 1.32
CA ASP A 386 23.53 46.27 1.63
C ASP A 386 22.03 46.60 1.44
N THR A 387 21.12 45.66 1.70
CA THR A 387 19.65 45.91 1.72
C THR A 387 18.95 45.40 2.94
#